data_AF-A0A943L5Q2-F1
#
_entry.id   AF-A0A943L5Q2-F1
#
_cell.length_a   1.000
_cell.length_b   1.000
_cell.length_c   1.000
_cell.angle_alpha   90.00
_cell.angle_beta   90.00
_cell.angle_gamma   90.00
#
_symmetry.space_group_name_H-M   'P 1'
#
loop_
_entity.id
_entity.type
_entity.pdbx_description
1 polymer ?
#
loop_
_entity_poly.entity_id
_entity_poly.type
_entity_poly.pdbx_seq_one_letter_code
_entity_poly.pdbx_strand_id
1 'polypeptide(L)'
;MGDKKIKIKRISLKREIYKLLLLTSIIPIISIVVVNSYSLSRNIINVNNSIINGNINLTKYALANDYKNSHMNLEYLAEDANAKRFKDSNNDEAKWLQKSLENFLNAHDDVANVYMASENGRFIMAPNAEIEEGFDATQREWYKEAINNPKEVVVSQPYIDVVSKKIMVAYSKA
;
A
#
# COMPACT_ATOMS: atom_id res chain seq x y z
N MET A 1 7.99 73.65 54.76
CA MET A 1 8.51 72.41 54.15
C MET A 1 8.28 71.26 55.13
N GLY A 2 7.37 70.33 54.81
CA GLY A 2 7.09 69.17 55.65
C GLY A 2 7.61 67.90 54.99
N ASP A 3 8.59 67.25 55.61
CA ASP A 3 9.23 66.04 55.11
C ASP A 3 8.25 64.87 54.94
N LYS A 4 8.07 64.40 53.70
CA LYS A 4 7.39 63.13 53.42
C LYS A 4 8.29 61.97 53.84
N LYS A 5 8.02 61.39 55.02
CA LYS A 5 8.63 60.12 55.45
C LYS A 5 8.17 58.97 54.55
N ILE A 6 9.10 58.41 53.79
CA ILE A 6 8.89 57.20 52.98
C ILE A 6 8.77 56.00 53.94
N LYS A 7 7.58 55.38 54.01
CA LYS A 7 7.35 54.16 54.79
C LYS A 7 7.92 52.95 54.04
N ILE A 8 9.09 52.47 54.46
CA ILE A 8 9.67 51.21 53.97
C ILE A 8 8.93 50.04 54.62
N LYS A 9 8.28 49.20 53.80
CA LYS A 9 7.52 48.02 54.26
C LYS A 9 8.49 46.94 54.75
N ARG A 10 8.48 46.61 56.04
CA ARG A 10 9.32 45.53 56.61
C ARG A 10 8.74 44.17 56.20
N ILE A 11 9.48 43.42 55.39
CA ILE A 11 9.14 42.06 54.96
C ILE A 11 9.62 41.09 56.05
N SER A 12 8.84 40.03 56.33
CA SER A 12 9.22 39.00 57.31
C SER A 12 10.28 38.07 56.72
N LEU A 13 11.48 38.03 57.32
CA LEU A 13 12.62 37.20 56.92
C LEU A 13 12.25 35.72 56.70
N LYS A 14 11.33 35.18 57.51
CA LYS A 14 10.85 33.79 57.37
C LYS A 14 10.22 33.54 55.99
N ARG A 15 9.43 34.49 55.48
CA ARG A 15 8.77 34.40 54.17
C ARG A 15 9.78 34.41 53.02
N GLU A 16 10.88 35.14 53.18
CA GLU A 16 11.93 35.27 52.18
C GLU A 16 12.76 33.99 52.09
N ILE A 17 13.09 33.39 53.24
CA ILE A 17 13.76 32.08 53.32
C ILE A 17 12.89 30.98 52.68
N TYR A 18 11.58 30.92 52.98
CA TYR A 18 10.68 29.93 52.36
C TYR A 18 10.60 30.09 50.83
N LYS A 19 10.55 31.32 50.31
CA LYS A 19 10.56 31.57 48.86
C LYS A 19 11.85 31.10 48.20
N LEU A 20 13.00 31.40 48.81
CA LEU A 20 14.30 31.00 48.29
C LEU A 20 14.44 29.48 48.24
N LEU A 21 14.09 28.77 49.32
CA LEU A 21 14.10 27.30 49.38
C LEU A 21 13.17 26.66 48.33
N LEU A 22 11.98 27.25 48.12
CA LEU A 22 11.06 26.80 47.07
C LEU A 22 11.64 27.01 45.67
N LEU A 23 12.21 28.19 45.39
CA LEU A 23 12.80 28.51 44.09
C LEU A 23 13.97 27.57 43.76
N THR A 24 14.89 27.35 44.68
CA THR A 24 16.07 26.51 44.44
C THR A 24 15.71 25.03 44.23
N SER A 25 14.58 24.58 44.79
CA SER A 25 14.10 23.21 44.61
C SER A 25 13.31 23.03 43.30
N ILE A 26 12.51 24.02 42.92
CA ILE A 26 11.60 23.93 41.76
C ILE A 26 12.33 24.18 40.44
N ILE A 27 13.23 25.16 40.38
CA ILE A 27 13.95 25.53 39.15
C ILE A 27 14.68 24.34 38.50
N PRO A 28 15.52 23.55 39.21
CA PRO A 28 16.23 22.44 38.59
C PRO A 28 15.28 21.35 38.09
N ILE A 29 14.18 21.09 38.80
CA ILE A 29 13.17 20.10 38.39
C ILE A 29 12.52 20.53 37.07
N ILE A 30 12.10 21.80 36.97
CA ILE A 30 11.50 22.34 35.74
C ILE A 30 12.50 22.25 34.58
N SER A 31 13.76 22.62 34.80
CA SER A 31 14.80 22.54 33.78
C SER A 31 15.00 21.12 33.25
N ILE A 32 15.05 20.12 34.14
CA ILE A 32 15.16 18.71 33.75
C ILE A 32 13.92 18.29 32.94
N VAL A 33 12.72 18.64 33.40
CA VAL A 33 11.47 18.29 32.69
C VAL A 33 11.44 18.88 31.28
N VAL A 34 11.81 20.15 31.11
CA VAL A 34 11.83 20.81 29.80
C VAL A 34 12.84 20.14 28.87
N VAL A 35 14.08 19.93 29.33
CA VAL A 35 15.13 19.31 28.52
C VAL A 35 14.77 17.86 28.16
N ASN A 36 14.27 17.09 29.13
CA ASN A 36 13.86 15.72 28.91
C ASN A 36 12.67 15.63 27.95
N SER A 37 11.64 16.47 28.13
CA SER A 37 10.48 16.53 27.24
C SER A 37 10.88 16.87 25.80
N TYR A 38 11.77 17.85 25.62
CA TYR A 38 12.28 18.21 24.30
C TYR A 38 13.06 17.04 23.67
N SER A 39 13.98 16.43 24.41
CA SER A 39 14.77 15.28 23.94
C SER A 39 13.89 14.08 23.57
N LEU A 40 12.94 13.73 24.45
CA LEU A 40 12.00 12.64 24.22
C LEU A 40 11.16 12.88 22.97
N SER A 41 10.64 14.10 22.79
CA SER A 41 9.86 14.46 21.60
C SER A 41 10.67 14.29 20.32
N ARG A 42 11.94 14.73 20.31
CA ARG A 42 12.84 14.56 19.16
C ARG A 42 13.12 13.08 18.88
N ASN A 43 13.35 12.28 19.92
CA ASN A 43 13.60 10.85 19.77
C ASN A 43 12.39 10.11 19.22
N ILE A 44 11.17 10.41 19.69
CA ILE A 44 9.93 9.81 19.17
C ILE A 44 9.77 10.13 17.68
N ILE A 45 9.97 11.38 17.27
CA ILE A 45 9.87 11.78 15.86
C ILE A 45 10.92 11.04 15.02
N ASN A 46 12.17 10.96 15.48
CA ASN A 46 13.24 10.29 14.75
C ASN A 46 12.99 8.78 14.60
N VAL A 47 12.58 8.11 15.68
CA VAL A 47 12.23 6.69 15.67
C VAL A 47 11.05 6.44 14.74
N ASN A 48 9.97 7.23 14.85
CA ASN A 48 8.81 7.11 13.95
C ASN A 48 9.20 7.30 12.49
N ASN A 49 9.98 8.34 12.17
CA ASN A 49 10.46 8.57 10.81
C ASN A 49 11.32 7.41 10.30
N SER A 50 12.18 6.82 11.15
CA SER A 50 12.98 5.66 10.77
C SER A 50 12.12 4.42 10.48
N ILE A 51 11.08 4.18 11.29
CA ILE A 51 10.13 3.07 11.10
C ILE A 51 9.31 3.30 9.82
N ILE A 52 8.78 4.51 9.63
CA ILE A 52 8.00 4.88 8.44
C ILE A 52 8.86 4.70 7.18
N ASN A 53 10.09 5.22 7.17
CA ASN A 53 10.98 5.10 6.02
C ASN A 53 11.39 3.65 5.76
N GLY A 54 11.67 2.86 6.81
CA GLY A 54 11.95 1.43 6.69
C GLY A 54 10.78 0.69 6.06
N ASN A 55 9.56 0.90 6.57
CA ASN A 55 8.35 0.29 6.04
C ASN A 55 8.05 0.72 4.61
N ILE A 56 8.17 2.01 4.28
CA ILE A 56 7.98 2.52 2.91
C ILE A 56 8.96 1.84 1.95
N ASN A 57 10.22 1.67 2.35
CA ASN A 57 11.20 0.98 1.50
C ASN A 57 10.83 -0.48 1.30
N LEU A 58 10.47 -1.20 2.36
CA LEU A 58 10.00 -2.60 2.27
C LEU A 58 8.77 -2.72 1.37
N THR A 59 7.77 -1.84 1.52
CA THR A 59 6.58 -1.81 0.66
C THR A 59 6.95 -1.53 -0.80
N LYS A 60 7.86 -0.58 -1.06
CA LYS A 60 8.35 -0.32 -2.42
C LYS A 60 9.04 -1.54 -3.02
N TYR A 61 9.87 -2.25 -2.26
CA TYR A 61 10.51 -3.47 -2.72
C TYR A 61 9.50 -4.58 -2.99
N ALA A 62 8.51 -4.76 -2.11
CA ALA A 62 7.44 -5.74 -2.31
C ALA A 62 6.64 -5.44 -3.58
N LEU A 63 6.22 -4.19 -3.80
CA LEU A 63 5.49 -3.78 -5.01
C LEU A 63 6.34 -3.90 -6.28
N ALA A 64 7.62 -3.54 -6.23
CA ALA A 64 8.52 -3.71 -7.37
C ALA A 64 8.73 -5.18 -7.72
N ASN A 65 8.82 -6.05 -6.70
CA ASN A 65 8.94 -7.48 -6.90
C ASN A 65 7.64 -8.11 -7.41
N ASP A 66 6.49 -7.71 -6.87
CA ASP A 66 5.16 -8.11 -7.35
C ASP A 66 4.96 -7.73 -8.82
N TYR A 67 5.23 -6.47 -9.18
CA TYR A 67 5.20 -6.01 -10.56
C TYR A 67 6.14 -6.83 -11.46
N LYS A 68 7.39 -7.04 -11.04
CA LYS A 68 8.37 -7.80 -11.83
C LYS A 68 7.93 -9.25 -12.04
N ASN A 69 7.44 -9.91 -10.99
CA ASN A 69 6.97 -11.30 -11.05
C ASN A 69 5.73 -11.42 -11.94
N SER A 70 4.73 -10.55 -11.72
CA SER A 70 3.53 -10.48 -12.55
C SER A 70 3.86 -10.19 -14.01
N HIS A 71 4.83 -9.31 -14.27
CA HIS A 71 5.32 -9.04 -15.62
C HIS A 71 5.91 -10.29 -16.27
N MET A 72 6.86 -10.97 -15.62
CA MET A 72 7.49 -12.19 -16.16
C MET A 72 6.45 -13.31 -16.38
N ASN A 73 5.50 -13.44 -15.47
CA ASN A 73 4.42 -14.42 -15.55
C ASN A 73 3.51 -14.16 -16.75
N LEU A 74 3.12 -12.91 -16.99
CA LEU A 74 2.31 -12.54 -18.15
C LEU A 74 3.07 -12.68 -19.47
N GLU A 75 4.36 -12.35 -19.49
CA GLU A 75 5.21 -12.64 -20.66
C GLU A 75 5.24 -14.13 -20.97
N TYR A 76 5.40 -14.98 -19.94
CA TYR A 76 5.38 -16.42 -20.10
C TYR A 76 4.03 -16.95 -20.60
N LEU A 77 2.91 -16.49 -20.00
CA LEU A 77 1.56 -16.91 -20.41
C LEU A 77 1.20 -16.41 -21.81
N ALA A 78 1.62 -15.19 -22.18
CA ALA A 78 1.43 -14.65 -23.53
C ALA A 78 2.20 -15.44 -24.59
N GLU A 79 3.29 -16.10 -24.21
CA GLU A 79 4.08 -17.00 -25.07
C GLU A 79 3.50 -18.42 -25.17
N ASP A 80 2.49 -18.80 -24.36
CA ASP A 80 1.82 -20.10 -24.48
C ASP A 80 1.17 -20.23 -25.88
N ALA A 81 1.55 -21.29 -26.61
CA ALA A 81 1.04 -21.55 -27.95
C ALA A 81 -0.50 -21.70 -27.98
N ASN A 82 -1.09 -22.21 -26.90
CA ASN A 82 -2.54 -22.34 -26.76
C ASN A 82 -3.20 -20.98 -26.52
N ALA A 83 -2.54 -20.07 -25.80
CA ALA A 83 -3.00 -18.69 -25.64
C ALA A 83 -2.99 -17.97 -26.99
N LYS A 84 -1.87 -18.01 -27.72
CA LYS A 84 -1.75 -17.37 -29.06
C LYS A 84 -2.79 -17.83 -30.07
N ARG A 85 -3.25 -19.09 -29.97
CA ARG A 85 -4.26 -19.68 -30.86
C ARG A 85 -5.66 -19.69 -30.27
N PHE A 86 -5.86 -19.15 -29.07
CA PHE A 86 -7.12 -19.23 -28.34
C PHE A 86 -8.29 -18.67 -29.17
N LYS A 87 -8.09 -17.53 -29.83
CA LYS A 87 -9.09 -16.87 -30.68
C LYS A 87 -9.67 -17.83 -31.75
N ASP A 88 -8.80 -18.55 -32.45
CA ASP A 88 -9.14 -19.39 -33.61
C ASP A 88 -9.26 -20.89 -33.28
N SER A 89 -9.17 -21.26 -32.00
CA SER A 89 -9.08 -22.67 -31.56
C SER A 89 -10.39 -23.45 -31.71
N ASN A 90 -10.27 -24.73 -32.09
CA ASN A 90 -11.39 -25.67 -32.30
C ASN A 90 -11.69 -26.56 -31.06
N ASN A 91 -11.35 -26.06 -29.85
CA ASN A 91 -11.57 -26.60 -28.49
C ASN A 91 -10.36 -27.23 -27.80
N ASP A 92 -9.45 -27.92 -28.50
CA ASP A 92 -8.34 -28.60 -27.81
C ASP A 92 -7.32 -27.62 -27.23
N GLU A 93 -6.97 -26.55 -27.97
CA GLU A 93 -6.09 -25.51 -27.42
C GLU A 93 -6.74 -24.81 -26.23
N ALA A 94 -8.06 -24.56 -26.25
CA ALA A 94 -8.76 -23.96 -25.12
C ALA A 94 -8.71 -24.86 -23.87
N LYS A 95 -8.82 -26.18 -24.01
CA LYS A 95 -8.67 -27.14 -22.90
C LYS A 95 -7.25 -27.16 -22.34
N TRP A 96 -6.25 -27.15 -23.21
CA TRP A 96 -4.85 -27.11 -22.76
C TRP A 96 -4.50 -25.78 -22.10
N LEU A 97 -4.99 -24.67 -22.64
CA LEU A 97 -4.87 -23.36 -22.01
C LEU A 97 -5.54 -23.33 -20.63
N GLN A 98 -6.76 -23.85 -20.50
CA GLN A 98 -7.44 -23.95 -19.19
C GLN A 98 -6.53 -24.66 -18.17
N LYS A 99 -5.93 -25.79 -18.56
CA LYS A 99 -5.02 -26.54 -17.70
C LYS A 99 -3.73 -25.76 -17.38
N SER A 100 -3.18 -25.01 -18.34
CA SER A 100 -2.05 -24.09 -18.09
C SER A 100 -2.42 -23.04 -17.05
N LEU A 101 -3.60 -22.41 -17.17
CA LEU A 101 -4.10 -21.40 -16.25
C LEU A 101 -4.33 -21.97 -14.84
N GLU A 102 -4.91 -23.16 -14.73
CA GLU A 102 -5.12 -23.85 -13.45
C GLU A 102 -3.78 -24.21 -12.78
N ASN A 103 -2.82 -24.74 -13.54
CA ASN A 103 -1.49 -25.06 -13.03
C ASN A 103 -0.75 -23.81 -12.56
N PHE A 104 -0.86 -22.71 -13.32
CA PHE A 104 -0.30 -21.41 -12.95
C PHE A 104 -0.88 -20.93 -11.61
N LEU A 105 -2.21 -20.93 -11.48
CA LEU A 105 -2.88 -20.51 -10.25
C LEU A 105 -2.50 -21.41 -9.06
N ASN A 106 -2.38 -22.72 -9.26
CA ASN A 106 -1.93 -23.65 -8.22
C ASN A 106 -0.48 -23.40 -7.77
N ALA A 107 0.36 -22.82 -8.62
CA ALA A 107 1.75 -22.49 -8.33
C ALA A 107 1.93 -21.08 -7.70
N HIS A 108 0.87 -20.25 -7.70
CA HIS A 108 0.91 -18.86 -7.28
C HIS A 108 -0.24 -18.55 -6.32
N ASP A 109 0.03 -18.75 -5.02
CA ASP A 109 -0.92 -18.51 -3.93
C ASP A 109 -1.24 -17.03 -3.69
N ASP A 110 -0.42 -16.14 -4.24
CA ASP A 110 -0.60 -14.70 -4.27
C ASP A 110 -1.53 -14.19 -5.38
N VAL A 111 -1.89 -15.05 -6.34
CA VAL A 111 -2.79 -14.73 -7.46
C VAL A 111 -4.20 -15.22 -7.17
N ALA A 112 -5.18 -14.31 -7.23
CA ALA A 112 -6.58 -14.65 -6.95
C ALA A 112 -7.28 -15.34 -8.13
N ASN A 113 -6.97 -14.91 -9.35
CA ASN A 113 -7.51 -15.46 -10.59
C ASN A 113 -6.56 -15.15 -11.76
N VAL A 114 -6.65 -15.94 -12.82
CA VAL A 114 -5.95 -15.73 -14.09
C VAL A 114 -6.91 -16.03 -15.23
N TYR A 115 -6.89 -15.23 -16.28
CA TYR A 115 -7.88 -15.32 -17.35
C TYR A 115 -7.34 -14.83 -18.69
N MET A 116 -7.99 -15.27 -19.76
CA MET A 116 -7.74 -14.80 -21.12
C MET A 116 -9.06 -14.46 -21.80
N ALA A 117 -9.07 -13.32 -22.50
CA ALA A 117 -10.17 -12.87 -23.33
C ALA A 117 -9.67 -12.63 -24.75
N SER A 118 -10.46 -12.99 -25.75
CA SER A 118 -10.19 -12.67 -27.15
C SER A 118 -11.19 -11.66 -27.69
N GLU A 119 -10.81 -10.96 -28.77
CA GLU A 119 -11.63 -9.92 -29.40
C GLU A 119 -12.98 -10.41 -29.96
N ASN A 120 -13.12 -11.71 -30.22
CA ASN A 120 -14.37 -12.33 -30.62
C ASN A 120 -15.27 -12.72 -29.42
N GLY A 121 -14.95 -12.24 -28.22
CA GLY A 121 -15.76 -12.42 -27.02
C GLY A 121 -15.55 -13.76 -26.29
N ARG A 122 -14.59 -14.60 -26.70
CA ARG A 122 -14.28 -15.81 -25.93
C ARG A 122 -13.56 -15.41 -24.65
N PHE A 123 -13.88 -16.10 -23.58
CA PHE A 123 -13.32 -15.87 -22.27
C PHE A 123 -13.04 -17.20 -21.58
N ILE A 124 -11.92 -17.28 -20.87
CA ILE A 124 -11.51 -18.46 -20.11
C ILE A 124 -10.81 -18.00 -18.83
N MET A 125 -11.02 -18.71 -17.72
CA MET A 125 -10.46 -18.32 -16.43
C MET A 125 -10.16 -19.49 -15.50
N ALA A 126 -9.22 -19.27 -14.59
CA ALA A 126 -8.96 -20.10 -13.42
C ALA A 126 -9.03 -19.23 -12.14
N PRO A 127 -9.68 -19.68 -11.05
CA PRO A 127 -10.44 -20.92 -10.97
C PRO A 127 -11.69 -20.83 -11.87
N ASN A 128 -12.15 -21.98 -12.36
CA ASN A 128 -13.35 -21.99 -13.21
C ASN A 128 -14.55 -21.53 -12.38
N ALA A 129 -15.29 -20.55 -12.90
CA ALA A 129 -16.41 -19.93 -12.21
C ALA A 129 -17.57 -19.66 -13.16
N GLU A 130 -18.79 -19.73 -12.64
CA GLU A 130 -19.96 -19.27 -13.38
C GLU A 130 -19.93 -17.74 -13.48
N ILE A 131 -19.97 -17.25 -14.70
CA ILE A 131 -19.96 -15.82 -15.00
C ILE A 131 -21.40 -15.40 -15.29
N GLU A 132 -21.80 -14.26 -14.73
CA GLU A 132 -23.13 -13.69 -14.94
C GLU A 132 -23.46 -13.53 -16.44
N GLU A 133 -24.72 -13.80 -16.78
CA GLU A 133 -25.22 -13.65 -18.14
C GLU A 133 -25.05 -12.20 -18.60
N GLY A 134 -24.42 -12.01 -19.77
CA GLY A 134 -24.12 -10.68 -20.31
C GLY A 134 -22.76 -10.09 -19.93
N PHE A 135 -21.88 -10.84 -19.26
CA PHE A 135 -20.49 -10.42 -19.06
C PHE A 135 -19.74 -10.30 -20.39
N ASP A 136 -19.21 -9.10 -20.66
CA ASP A 136 -18.33 -8.82 -21.79
C ASP A 136 -16.95 -8.39 -21.29
N ALA A 137 -15.98 -9.29 -21.46
CA ALA A 137 -14.59 -9.06 -21.09
C ALA A 137 -13.97 -7.87 -21.86
N THR A 138 -14.41 -7.61 -23.09
CA THR A 138 -13.87 -6.54 -23.94
C THR A 138 -14.25 -5.14 -23.44
N GLN A 139 -15.28 -5.05 -22.61
CA GLN A 139 -15.69 -3.79 -21.98
C GLN A 139 -14.93 -3.46 -20.70
N ARG A 140 -14.15 -4.41 -20.17
CA ARG A 140 -13.44 -4.24 -18.90
C ARG A 140 -12.20 -3.36 -19.08
N GLU A 141 -11.91 -2.56 -18.06
CA GLU A 141 -10.81 -1.61 -18.13
C GLU A 141 -9.45 -2.30 -18.35
N TRP A 142 -9.20 -3.40 -17.63
CA TRP A 142 -7.98 -4.19 -17.79
C TRP A 142 -7.79 -4.72 -19.22
N TYR A 143 -8.89 -4.97 -19.96
CA TYR A 143 -8.82 -5.40 -21.36
C TYR A 143 -8.48 -4.22 -22.26
N LYS A 144 -9.21 -3.11 -22.09
CA LYS A 144 -9.02 -1.88 -22.87
C LYS A 144 -7.61 -1.32 -22.69
N GLU A 145 -7.11 -1.28 -21.46
CA GLU A 145 -5.75 -0.80 -21.15
C GLU A 145 -4.68 -1.68 -21.81
N ALA A 146 -4.84 -3.01 -21.78
CA ALA A 146 -3.90 -3.94 -22.41
C ALA A 146 -3.87 -3.79 -23.93
N ILE A 147 -5.04 -3.73 -24.58
CA ILE A 147 -5.14 -3.53 -26.03
C ILE A 147 -4.56 -2.18 -26.46
N ASN A 148 -4.73 -1.13 -25.65
CA ASN A 148 -4.17 0.19 -25.92
C ASN A 148 -2.64 0.24 -25.73
N ASN A 149 -2.05 -0.71 -24.98
CA ASN A 149 -0.62 -0.77 -24.68
C ASN A 149 -0.04 -2.17 -24.96
N PRO A 150 -0.07 -2.66 -26.21
CA PRO A 150 0.16 -4.08 -26.52
C PRO A 150 1.60 -4.57 -26.30
N LYS A 151 2.55 -3.66 -26.05
CA LYS A 151 3.96 -3.99 -25.84
C LYS A 151 4.34 -4.05 -24.36
N GLU A 152 3.42 -3.69 -23.47
CA GLU A 152 3.73 -3.51 -22.05
C GLU A 152 2.69 -4.24 -21.19
N VAL A 153 3.12 -4.63 -19.99
CA VAL A 153 2.19 -5.09 -18.96
C VAL A 153 1.66 -3.87 -18.24
N VAL A 154 0.34 -3.71 -18.26
CA VAL A 154 -0.38 -2.62 -17.60
C VAL A 154 -0.98 -3.08 -16.28
N VAL A 155 -1.16 -2.13 -15.36
CA VAL A 155 -1.77 -2.36 -14.05
C VAL A 155 -3.05 -1.55 -13.97
N SER A 156 -4.17 -2.23 -13.75
CA SER A 156 -5.48 -1.58 -13.70
C SER A 156 -5.65 -0.71 -12.46
N GLN A 157 -6.57 0.24 -12.53
CA GLN A 157 -7.15 0.80 -11.30
C GLN A 157 -7.89 -0.29 -10.50
N PRO A 158 -8.03 -0.15 -9.17
CA PRO A 158 -8.81 -1.07 -8.37
C PRO A 158 -10.27 -1.14 -8.86
N TYR A 159 -10.77 -2.35 -9.11
CA TYR A 159 -12.14 -2.60 -9.56
C TYR A 159 -12.81 -3.71 -8.76
N ILE A 160 -14.14 -3.76 -8.77
CA ILE A 160 -14.88 -4.86 -8.18
C ILE A 160 -14.87 -6.03 -9.16
N ASP A 161 -14.24 -7.12 -8.76
CA ASP A 161 -14.19 -8.35 -9.54
C ASP A 161 -15.56 -9.01 -9.63
N VAL A 162 -15.88 -9.52 -10.83
CA VAL A 162 -17.22 -10.01 -11.15
C VAL A 162 -17.51 -11.35 -10.48
N VAL A 163 -16.49 -12.16 -10.21
CA VAL A 163 -16.63 -13.48 -9.60
C VAL A 163 -16.58 -13.39 -8.08
N SER A 164 -15.49 -12.85 -7.53
CA SER A 164 -15.25 -12.81 -6.09
C SER A 164 -16.00 -11.70 -5.35
N LYS A 165 -16.51 -10.69 -6.08
CA LYS A 165 -17.12 -9.45 -5.54
C LYS A 165 -16.19 -8.66 -4.61
N LYS A 166 -14.88 -8.87 -4.69
CA LYS A 166 -13.86 -8.14 -3.93
C LYS A 166 -13.23 -7.05 -4.80
N ILE A 167 -12.62 -6.06 -4.15
CA ILE A 167 -11.77 -5.08 -4.83
C ILE A 167 -10.48 -5.80 -5.24
N MET A 168 -10.15 -5.73 -6.52
CA MET A 168 -8.97 -6.34 -7.12
C MET A 168 -8.23 -5.35 -8.02
N VAL A 169 -6.96 -5.67 -8.27
CA VAL A 169 -6.12 -5.02 -9.27
C VAL A 169 -5.68 -6.11 -10.24
N ALA A 170 -5.73 -5.83 -11.54
CA ALA A 170 -5.28 -6.75 -12.57
C ALA A 170 -3.98 -6.27 -13.20
N TYR A 171 -3.07 -7.21 -13.44
CA TYR A 171 -1.99 -7.05 -14.40
C TYR A 171 -2.46 -7.64 -15.73
N SER A 172 -2.32 -6.93 -16.84
CA SER A 172 -2.79 -7.40 -18.15
C SER A 172 -1.84 -7.04 -19.29
N LYS A 173 -1.89 -7.86 -20.36
CA LYS A 173 -1.11 -7.72 -21.60
C LYS A 173 -1.95 -8.20 -22.78
N ALA A 174 -1.75 -7.60 -23.95
CA ALA A 174 -2.40 -7.99 -25.21
C ALA A 174 -1.51 -8.88 -26.08
#